data_AF-A0A916MB84-F1
#
_entry.id   AF-A0A916MB84-F1
#
_cell.length_a   1.000
_cell.length_b   1.000
_cell.length_c   1.000
_cell.angle_alpha   90.00
_cell.angle_beta   90.00
_cell.angle_gamma   90.00
#
_symmetry.space_group_name_H-M   'P 1'
#
loop_
_entity.id
_entity.type
_entity.pdbx_description
1 polymer ?
#
loop_
_entity_poly.entity_id
_entity_poly.type
_entity_poly.pdbx_seq_one_letter_code
_entity_poly.pdbx_strand_id
1 'polypeptide(L)'
;MSLFDRWFGRESSEGDADARLVVIDTETSGLDPERDDLLSIGAVAVDGSGILLDDSFEVVLRNQPAGNASNVVVHGIGYGAQASGVPSPEALA
;
A
#
# COMPACT_ATOMS: atom_id res chain seq x y z
N MET A 1 -16.79 6.89 -28.12
CA MET A 1 -15.71 7.15 -27.15
C MET A 1 -16.24 6.73 -25.80
N SER A 2 -15.66 5.67 -25.24
CA SER A 2 -16.23 4.95 -24.10
C SER A 2 -15.91 5.68 -22.80
N LEU A 3 -16.83 5.69 -21.83
CA LEU A 3 -16.57 6.21 -20.48
C LEU A 3 -15.32 5.56 -19.83
N PHE A 4 -15.01 4.33 -20.24
CA PHE A 4 -13.82 3.58 -19.83
C PHE A 4 -12.50 4.26 -20.24
N ASP A 5 -12.44 4.85 -21.44
CA ASP A 5 -11.25 5.57 -21.92
C ASP A 5 -10.97 6.83 -21.11
N ARG A 6 -11.98 7.37 -20.42
CA ARG A 6 -11.83 8.58 -19.59
C ARG A 6 -11.38 8.26 -18.17
N TRP A 7 -11.59 7.03 -17.72
CA TRP A 7 -11.20 6.58 -16.38
C TRP A 7 -9.81 5.93 -16.36
N PHE A 8 -9.40 5.33 -17.49
CA PHE A 8 -8.05 4.81 -17.72
C PHE A 8 -7.25 5.65 -18.73
N GLY A 9 -7.78 6.82 -19.10
CA GLY A 9 -7.21 7.71 -20.09
C GLY A 9 -5.96 8.37 -19.59
N ARG A 10 -4.82 7.93 -20.13
CA ARG A 10 -3.58 8.71 -20.17
C ARG A 10 -3.88 10.09 -20.77
N GLU A 11 -4.06 11.10 -19.92
CA GLU A 11 -3.40 12.36 -20.22
C GLU A 11 -1.92 12.09 -19.98
N SER A 12 -1.15 12.03 -21.06
CA SER A 12 0.30 11.97 -20.97
C SER A 12 0.77 13.25 -20.30
N SER A 13 1.00 13.20 -19.00
CA SER A 13 1.89 14.15 -18.35
C SER A 13 3.25 14.06 -19.03
N GLU A 14 4.00 15.16 -19.08
CA GLU A 14 5.41 15.22 -19.53
C GLU A 14 6.33 14.47 -18.55
N GLY A 15 6.01 13.22 -18.24
CA GLY A 15 6.86 12.28 -17.54
C GLY A 15 7.66 11.45 -18.55
N ASP A 16 8.90 11.13 -18.19
CA ASP A 16 9.74 10.23 -18.96
C ASP A 16 9.00 8.91 -19.19
N ALA A 17 8.74 8.55 -20.45
CA ALA A 17 7.97 7.36 -20.81
C ALA A 17 8.66 6.06 -20.37
N ASP A 18 9.95 6.15 -20.04
CA ASP A 18 10.77 5.06 -19.49
C ASP A 18 10.93 5.12 -17.96
N ALA A 19 10.28 6.06 -17.26
CA ALA A 19 10.37 6.14 -15.80
C ALA A 19 9.67 4.94 -15.13
N ARG A 20 10.40 4.26 -14.24
CA ARG A 20 9.83 3.28 -13.30
C ARG A 20 9.18 4.03 -12.13
N LEU A 21 7.88 3.79 -11.94
CA LEU A 21 7.10 4.28 -10.80
C LEU A 21 6.86 3.13 -9.81
N VAL A 22 6.57 3.48 -8.57
CA VAL A 22 6.09 2.53 -7.56
C VAL A 22 4.73 3.01 -7.08
N VAL A 23 3.71 2.18 -7.26
CA VAL A 23 2.40 2.40 -6.65
C VAL A 23 2.47 1.84 -5.24
N ILE A 24 2.12 2.67 -4.26
CA ILE A 24 2.13 2.31 -2.84
C ILE A 24 0.70 2.42 -2.32
N ASP A 25 0.27 1.39 -1.61
CA ASP A 25 -0.98 1.35 -0.86
C ASP A 25 -0.68 1.04 0.62
N THR A 26 -1.41 1.66 1.53
CA THR A 26 -1.16 1.57 2.96
C THR A 26 -2.44 1.38 3.73
N GLU A 27 -2.40 0.49 4.71
CA GLU A 27 -3.48 0.33 5.68
C GLU A 27 -3.07 0.92 7.02
N THR A 28 -3.97 1.64 7.67
CA THR A 28 -3.70 2.38 8.91
C THR A 28 -4.73 2.07 9.98
N SER A 29 -4.43 2.37 11.26
CA SER A 29 -5.39 2.17 12.35
C SER A 29 -6.55 3.16 12.35
N GLY A 30 -6.44 4.23 11.55
CA GLY A 30 -7.38 5.32 11.40
C GLY A 30 -6.85 6.35 10.38
N LEU A 31 -7.44 7.54 10.35
CA LEU A 31 -7.17 8.56 9.31
C LEU A 31 -6.31 9.73 9.79
N ASP A 32 -5.85 9.73 11.05
CA ASP A 32 -5.06 10.81 11.64
C ASP A 32 -3.57 10.43 11.70
N PRO A 33 -2.71 10.99 10.82
CA PRO A 33 -1.30 10.62 10.75
C PRO A 33 -0.48 10.94 12.01
N GLU A 34 -0.97 11.83 12.89
CA GLU A 34 -0.28 12.16 14.13
C GLU A 34 -0.57 11.16 15.26
N ARG A 35 -1.61 10.33 15.08
CA ARG A 35 -2.15 9.48 16.15
C ARG A 35 -2.33 8.03 15.77
N ASP A 36 -2.55 7.76 14.48
CA ASP A 36 -2.82 6.43 13.95
C ASP A 36 -1.57 5.77 13.41
N ASP A 37 -1.47 4.47 13.63
CA ASP A 37 -0.33 3.67 13.21
C ASP A 37 -0.52 3.12 11.80
N LEU A 38 0.60 2.96 11.10
CA LEU A 38 0.66 2.18 9.87
C LEU A 38 0.60 0.68 10.19
N LEU A 39 -0.32 -0.04 9.55
CA LEU A 39 -0.55 -1.47 9.77
C LEU A 39 0.11 -2.34 8.69
N SER A 40 0.07 -1.91 7.44
CA SER A 40 0.73 -2.60 6.33
C SER A 40 1.10 -1.65 5.19
N ILE A 41 2.05 -2.09 4.37
CA ILE A 41 2.46 -1.43 3.14
C ILE A 41 2.44 -2.48 2.04
N GLY A 42 1.71 -2.19 0.96
CA GLY A 42 1.81 -2.88 -0.32
C GLY A 42 2.45 -1.96 -1.36
N ALA A 43 3.34 -2.49 -2.18
CA ALA A 43 3.95 -1.73 -3.27
C ALA A 43 4.18 -2.61 -4.51
N VAL A 44 4.04 -2.01 -5.69
CA VAL A 44 4.34 -2.67 -6.96
C VAL A 44 4.94 -1.68 -7.95
N ALA A 45 5.93 -2.13 -8.71
CA ALA A 45 6.51 -1.33 -9.77
C ALA A 45 5.59 -1.26 -11.00
N VAL A 46 5.60 -0.10 -11.65
CA VAL A 46 4.89 0.17 -12.89
C VAL A 46 5.82 0.92 -13.84
N ASP A 47 5.85 0.53 -15.10
CA ASP A 47 6.62 1.21 -16.14
C ASP A 47 5.79 1.36 -17.44
N GLY A 48 6.44 1.74 -18.54
CA GLY A 48 5.80 1.89 -19.85
C GLY A 48 5.13 0.62 -20.39
N SER A 49 5.45 -0.56 -19.85
CA SER A 49 4.84 -1.85 -20.21
C SER A 49 3.64 -2.22 -19.33
N GLY A 50 3.47 -1.58 -18.17
CA GLY A 50 2.36 -1.83 -17.23
C GLY A 50 2.85 -2.22 -15.84
N ILE A 51 2.04 -3.02 -15.12
CA ILE A 51 2.33 -3.47 -13.75
C ILE A 51 3.33 -4.64 -13.78
N LEU A 52 4.42 -4.53 -13.03
CA LEU A 52 5.47 -5.53 -12.91
C LEU A 52 5.25 -6.40 -11.66
N LEU A 53 4.49 -7.49 -11.78
CA LEU A 53 4.09 -8.32 -10.62
C LEU A 53 5.25 -8.96 -9.85
N ASP A 54 6.34 -9.29 -10.56
CA ASP A 54 7.56 -9.88 -9.96
C ASP A 54 8.41 -8.84 -9.21
N ASP A 55 8.07 -7.55 -9.32
CA ASP A 55 8.70 -6.42 -8.62
C ASP A 55 7.66 -5.80 -7.68
N SER A 56 7.32 -6.59 -6.65
CA SER A 56 6.33 -6.27 -5.63
C SER A 56 6.89 -6.42 -4.22
N PHE A 57 6.32 -5.68 -3.29
CA PHE A 57 6.69 -5.67 -1.88
C PHE A 57 5.41 -5.62 -1.03
N GLU A 58 5.36 -6.44 0.02
CA GLU A 58 4.28 -6.42 0.99
C GLU A 58 4.85 -6.66 2.39
N VAL A 59 4.42 -5.86 3.36
CA VAL A 59 4.78 -6.06 4.76
C VAL A 59 3.62 -5.69 5.69
N VAL A 60 3.39 -6.54 6.68
CA VAL A 60 2.55 -6.22 7.85
C VAL A 60 3.46 -5.74 8.97
N LEU A 61 3.17 -4.55 9.50
CA LEU A 61 3.94 -3.94 10.57
C LEU A 61 3.48 -4.45 11.94
N ARG A 62 4.45 -4.56 12.86
CA ARG A 62 4.17 -4.96 14.24
C ARG A 62 3.49 -3.82 14.97
N ASN A 63 2.30 -4.08 15.51
CA ASN A 63 1.61 -3.12 16.38
C ASN A 63 1.22 -3.77 17.73
N GLN A 64 1.43 -3.04 18.83
CA GLN A 64 1.06 -3.45 20.19
C GLN A 64 0.48 -2.27 21.01
N PRO A 65 -0.75 -2.41 21.57
CA PRO A 65 -1.63 -3.58 21.46
C PRO A 65 -2.16 -3.76 20.04
N ALA A 66 -2.37 -5.01 19.62
CA ALA A 66 -2.94 -5.30 18.31
C ALA A 66 -4.36 -4.71 18.23
N GLY A 67 -4.50 -3.56 17.57
CA GLY A 67 -5.69 -2.97 16.95
C GLY A 67 -7.03 -2.86 17.71
N ASN A 68 -7.95 -2.16 17.06
CA ASN A 68 -9.39 -2.14 17.37
C ASN A 68 -10.12 -3.16 16.47
N ALA A 69 -11.15 -3.84 16.98
CA ALA A 69 -11.91 -4.85 16.24
C ALA A 69 -12.51 -4.33 14.93
N SER A 70 -12.81 -3.02 14.87
CA SER A 70 -13.25 -2.34 13.65
C SER A 70 -12.23 -2.45 12.52
N ASN A 71 -10.93 -2.41 12.81
CA ASN A 71 -9.88 -2.40 11.78
C ASN A 71 -9.69 -3.78 11.17
N VAL A 72 -9.89 -4.85 11.95
CA VAL A 72 -9.89 -6.23 11.44
C VAL A 72 -11.03 -6.42 10.44
N VAL A 73 -12.21 -5.85 10.72
CA VAL A 73 -13.38 -5.98 9.83
C VAL A 73 -13.18 -5.22 8.53
N VAL A 74 -12.52 -4.05 8.57
CA VAL A 74 -12.31 -3.22 7.38
C VAL A 74 -11.17 -3.75 6.51
N HIS A 75 -10.01 -4.05 7.11
CA HIS A 75 -8.77 -4.31 6.36
C HIS A 75 -8.38 -5.79 6.33
N GLY A 76 -9.04 -6.66 7.11
CA GLY A 76 -8.76 -8.09 7.14
C GLY A 76 -7.45 -8.49 7.85
N ILE A 77 -6.68 -7.53 8.38
CA ILE A 77 -5.45 -7.80 9.13
C ILE A 77 -5.79 -8.17 10.58
N GLY A 78 -5.85 -9.48 10.85
CA GLY A 78 -6.16 -10.00 12.17
C GLY A 78 -5.12 -9.65 13.24
N TYR A 79 -5.55 -9.68 14.51
CA TYR A 79 -4.70 -9.36 15.66
C TYR A 79 -3.39 -10.16 15.74
N GLY A 80 -3.44 -11.44 15.37
CA GLY A 80 -2.25 -12.28 15.33
C GLY A 80 -1.20 -11.77 14.34
N ALA A 81 -1.64 -11.38 13.13
CA ALA A 81 -0.77 -10.84 12.10
C ALA A 81 -0.15 -9.50 12.52
N GLN A 82 -0.94 -8.62 13.15
CA GLN A 82 -0.43 -7.34 13.68
C GLN A 82 0.59 -7.57 14.82
N ALA A 83 0.34 -8.54 15.71
CA ALA A 83 1.25 -8.86 16.80
C ALA A 83 2.56 -9.51 16.30
N SER A 84 2.48 -10.33 15.25
CA SER A 84 3.62 -11.03 14.65
C SER A 84 4.31 -10.28 13.52
N GLY A 85 3.85 -9.07 13.19
CA GLY A 85 4.39 -8.25 12.09
C GLY A 85 5.87 -7.89 12.27
N VAL A 86 6.42 -7.24 11.26
CA VAL A 86 7.80 -6.74 11.26
C VAL A 86 7.87 -5.39 11.98
N PRO A 87 8.84 -5.14 12.88
CA PRO A 87 9.03 -3.81 13.46
C PRO A 87 9.24 -2.77 12.36
N SER A 88 8.58 -1.61 12.45
CA SER A 88 8.63 -0.58 11.41
C SER A 88 10.05 -0.19 10.95
N PRO A 89 11.04 -0.01 11.84
CA PRO A 89 12.42 0.27 11.41
C PRO A 89 13.09 -0.85 10.61
N GLU A 90 12.71 -2.11 10.86
CA GLU A 90 13.25 -3.28 10.15
C GLU A 90 12.53 -3.50 8.81
N ALA A 91 11.26 -3.11 8.72
CA ALA A 91 10.45 -3.26 7.52
C ALA A 91 10.91 -2.38 6.35
N LEU A 92 11.65 -1.30 6.64
CA LEU A 92 12.13 -0.31 5.66
C LEU A 92 13.66 -0.27 5.53
N ALA A 93 14.36 -1.23 6.15
CA ALA A 93 15.83 -1.28 6.19
C ALA A 93 16.48 -1.80 4.91
#